data_AF-A0A177EAX1-F1
#
_entry.id   AF-A0A177EAX1-F1
#
_cell.length_a   1.000
_cell.length_b   1.000
_cell.length_c   1.000
_cell.angle_alpha   90.00
_cell.angle_beta   90.00
_cell.angle_gamma   90.00
#
_symmetry.space_group_name_H-M   'P 1'
#
loop_
_entity.id
_entity.type
_entity.pdbx_description
1 polymer ?
#
loop_
_entity_poly.entity_id
_entity_poly.type
_entity_poly.pdbx_seq_one_letter_code
_entity_poly.pdbx_strand_id
1 'polypeptide(L)'
;MNEEKEQAETLIVYDTKYVKDLIEEIEAAAEEDQRLNQEGKPALHKLFLMDTIYNKLLNRKIHLELLDSGILGALRKWLEPLPNNSLPSDEVKKGIIDILQHFHPMKEHLIESGIGKIILFYSKNPYEKKPIKRAAKQLVLKWIEVAAERDD
;
A
#
# COMPACT_ATOMS: atom_id res chain seq x y z
N MET A 1 -9.28 -8.83 -36.34
CA MET A 1 -9.75 -7.60 -35.67
C MET A 1 -10.66 -7.88 -34.47
N ASN A 2 -11.47 -8.95 -34.45
CA ASN A 2 -12.28 -9.32 -33.27
C ASN A 2 -11.49 -10.16 -32.24
N GLU A 3 -10.68 -11.13 -32.67
CA GLU A 3 -9.97 -12.06 -31.77
C GLU A 3 -8.89 -11.37 -30.92
N GLU A 4 -8.10 -10.45 -31.48
CA GLU A 4 -7.08 -9.71 -30.71
C GLU A 4 -7.70 -8.78 -29.65
N LYS A 5 -8.86 -8.19 -29.97
CA LYS A 5 -9.61 -7.34 -29.02
C LYS A 5 -10.20 -8.18 -27.89
N GLU A 6 -10.77 -9.34 -28.20
CA GLU A 6 -11.34 -10.27 -27.24
C GLU A 6 -10.28 -10.90 -26.32
N GLN A 7 -9.08 -11.20 -26.85
CA GLN A 7 -7.94 -11.65 -26.04
C GLN A 7 -7.43 -10.55 -25.12
N ALA A 8 -7.33 -9.30 -25.60
CA ALA A 8 -6.93 -8.16 -24.78
C ALA A 8 -7.96 -7.89 -23.66
N GLU A 9 -9.26 -7.91 -23.97
CA GLU A 9 -10.34 -7.78 -22.99
C GLU A 9 -10.29 -8.92 -21.95
N THR A 10 -10.06 -10.17 -22.39
CA THR A 10 -9.95 -11.32 -21.48
C THR A 10 -8.75 -11.18 -20.54
N LEU A 11 -7.59 -10.73 -21.05
CA LEU A 11 -6.38 -10.52 -20.26
C LEU A 11 -6.58 -9.39 -19.24
N ILE A 12 -7.21 -8.29 -19.64
CA ILE A 12 -7.55 -7.16 -18.75
C ILE A 12 -8.47 -7.65 -17.63
N VAL A 13 -9.54 -8.38 -17.96
CA VAL A 13 -10.48 -8.92 -16.95
C VAL A 13 -9.78 -9.87 -15.97
N TYR A 14 -8.83 -10.68 -16.45
CA TYR A 14 -8.04 -11.56 -15.60
C TYR A 14 -7.16 -10.77 -14.63
N ASP A 15 -6.44 -9.75 -15.11
CA ASP A 15 -5.59 -8.89 -14.29
C ASP A 15 -6.40 -8.09 -13.27
N THR A 16 -7.56 -7.53 -13.65
CA THR A 16 -8.48 -6.84 -12.73
C THR A 16 -8.97 -7.75 -11.62
N LYS A 17 -9.38 -8.99 -11.94
CA LYS A 17 -9.82 -9.93 -10.90
C LYS A 17 -8.67 -10.28 -9.96
N TYR A 18 -7.49 -10.58 -10.51
CA TYR A 18 -6.31 -10.90 -9.73
C TYR A 18 -5.93 -9.77 -8.76
N VAL A 19 -5.95 -8.53 -9.24
CA VAL A 19 -5.66 -7.34 -8.42
C VAL A 19 -6.67 -7.17 -7.30
N LYS A 20 -7.97 -7.34 -7.57
CA LYS A 20 -9.01 -7.24 -6.54
C LYS A 20 -8.84 -8.31 -5.45
N ASP A 21 -8.63 -9.57 -5.84
CA ASP A 21 -8.39 -10.66 -4.90
C ASP A 21 -7.15 -10.37 -4.02
N LEU A 22 -6.09 -9.79 -4.60
CA LEU A 22 -4.88 -9.40 -3.86
C LEU A 22 -5.15 -8.25 -2.88
N ILE A 23 -5.92 -7.25 -3.26
CA ILE A 23 -6.28 -6.13 -2.36
C ILE A 23 -7.13 -6.65 -1.21
N GLU A 24 -8.12 -7.51 -1.47
CA GLU A 24 -8.95 -8.14 -0.44
C GLU A 24 -8.10 -8.97 0.54
N GLU A 25 -7.12 -9.74 0.05
CA GLU A 25 -6.16 -10.50 0.89
C GLU A 25 -5.38 -9.56 1.83
N ILE A 26 -4.91 -8.42 1.31
CA ILE A 26 -4.17 -7.41 2.07
C ILE A 26 -5.09 -6.76 3.12
N GLU A 27 -6.31 -6.37 2.76
CA GLU A 27 -7.24 -5.74 3.67
C GLU A 27 -7.67 -6.68 4.80
N ALA A 28 -7.98 -7.95 4.48
CA ALA A 28 -8.35 -8.96 5.45
C ALA A 28 -7.26 -9.18 6.52
N ALA A 29 -5.98 -9.16 6.13
CA ALA A 29 -4.88 -9.27 7.09
C ALA A 29 -4.80 -8.07 8.04
N ALA A 30 -5.16 -6.86 7.59
CA ALA A 30 -5.22 -5.69 8.45
C ALA A 30 -6.37 -5.79 9.46
N GLU A 31 -7.56 -6.19 8.99
CA GLU A 31 -8.76 -6.37 9.82
C GLU A 31 -8.57 -7.45 10.88
N GLU A 32 -7.98 -8.58 10.51
CA GLU A 32 -7.72 -9.67 11.45
C GLU A 32 -6.70 -9.28 12.52
N ASP A 33 -5.65 -8.56 12.14
CA ASP A 33 -4.69 -8.03 13.12
C ASP A 33 -5.33 -6.98 14.06
N GLN A 34 -6.26 -6.15 13.55
CA GLN A 34 -7.03 -5.23 14.40
C GLN A 34 -7.93 -5.99 15.39
N ARG A 35 -8.62 -7.03 14.92
CA ARG A 35 -9.47 -7.90 15.76
C ARG A 35 -8.66 -8.57 16.86
N LEU A 36 -7.54 -9.22 16.51
CA LEU A 36 -6.66 -9.87 17.48
C LEU A 36 -6.08 -8.87 18.48
N ASN A 37 -5.72 -7.67 18.03
CA ASN A 37 -5.25 -6.62 18.91
C ASN A 37 -6.30 -6.21 19.96
N GLN A 38 -7.56 -6.07 19.56
CA GLN A 38 -8.68 -5.77 20.48
C GLN A 38 -8.91 -6.91 21.48
N GLU A 39 -8.69 -8.15 21.07
CA GLU A 39 -8.77 -9.34 21.92
C GLU A 39 -7.54 -9.53 22.82
N GLY A 40 -6.53 -8.65 22.74
CA GLY A 40 -5.27 -8.79 23.49
C GLY A 40 -4.40 -9.95 23.00
N LYS A 41 -4.62 -10.44 21.78
CA LYS A 41 -3.87 -11.54 21.17
C LYS A 41 -2.79 -11.01 20.22
N PRO A 42 -1.72 -11.78 19.98
CA PRO A 42 -0.71 -11.43 18.97
C PRO A 42 -1.32 -11.27 17.58
N ALA A 43 -1.02 -10.14 16.93
CA ALA A 43 -1.46 -9.79 15.58
C ALA A 43 -0.29 -9.99 14.60
N LEU A 44 -0.27 -11.12 13.89
CA LEU A 44 0.86 -11.57 13.07
C LEU A 44 0.53 -11.73 11.58
N HIS A 45 -0.71 -11.48 11.15
CA HIS A 45 -1.16 -11.75 9.78
C HIS A 45 -0.44 -10.87 8.78
N LYS A 46 -0.32 -9.56 9.05
CA LYS A 46 0.45 -8.65 8.19
C LYS A 46 1.91 -9.08 8.05
N LEU A 47 2.51 -9.55 9.15
CA LEU A 47 3.91 -9.98 9.16
C LEU A 47 4.12 -11.20 8.27
N PHE A 48 3.27 -12.22 8.37
CA PHE A 48 3.39 -13.44 7.57
C PHE A 48 3.01 -13.23 6.10
N LEU A 49 2.06 -12.34 5.82
CA LEU A 49 1.63 -12.06 4.45
C LEU A 49 2.63 -11.18 3.68
N MET A 50 3.48 -10.41 4.37
CA MET A 50 4.43 -9.47 3.76
C MET A 50 5.31 -10.11 2.68
N ASP A 51 5.93 -11.27 2.97
CA ASP A 51 6.83 -11.95 2.02
C ASP A 51 6.10 -12.34 0.73
N THR A 52 4.85 -12.76 0.86
CA THR A 52 4.00 -13.16 -0.26
C THR A 52 3.58 -11.97 -1.11
N ILE A 53 3.16 -10.86 -0.50
CA ILE A 53 2.65 -9.70 -1.25
C ILE A 53 3.78 -8.86 -1.84
N TYR A 54 4.96 -8.85 -1.23
CA TYR A 54 6.09 -8.02 -1.68
C TYR A 54 6.41 -8.26 -3.16
N ASN A 55 6.61 -9.52 -3.56
CA ASN A 55 6.93 -9.85 -4.96
C ASN A 55 5.75 -9.58 -5.91
N LYS A 56 4.51 -9.82 -5.46
CA LYS A 56 3.30 -9.56 -6.26
C LYS A 56 3.15 -8.06 -6.55
N LEU A 57 3.35 -7.22 -5.54
CA LEU A 57 3.19 -5.76 -5.62
C LEU A 57 4.35 -5.05 -6.35
N LEU A 58 5.47 -5.74 -6.62
CA LEU A 58 6.55 -5.23 -7.46
C LEU A 58 6.39 -5.60 -8.95
N ASN A 59 5.35 -6.34 -9.31
CA ASN A 59 5.07 -6.68 -10.70
C ASN A 59 4.57 -5.45 -11.47
N ARG A 60 5.50 -4.78 -12.17
CA ARG A 60 5.24 -3.58 -12.96
C ARG A 60 4.09 -3.69 -13.95
N LYS A 61 3.78 -4.90 -14.45
CA LYS A 61 2.70 -5.11 -15.43
C LYS A 61 1.32 -4.73 -14.89
N ILE A 62 1.11 -4.87 -13.58
CA ILE A 62 -0.19 -4.63 -12.93
C ILE A 62 -0.20 -3.38 -12.07
N HIS A 63 0.86 -2.55 -12.07
CA HIS A 63 0.94 -1.38 -11.19
C HIS A 63 -0.17 -0.35 -11.46
N LEU A 64 -0.52 -0.12 -12.73
CA LEU A 64 -1.62 0.79 -13.08
C LEU A 64 -2.94 0.25 -12.52
N GLU A 65 -3.27 -1.00 -12.81
CA GLU A 65 -4.48 -1.65 -12.29
C GLU A 65 -4.53 -1.68 -10.74
N LEU A 66 -3.38 -1.92 -10.08
CA LEU A 66 -3.26 -1.84 -8.62
C LEU A 66 -3.61 -0.44 -8.09
N LEU A 67 -3.08 0.60 -8.72
CA LEU A 67 -3.36 2.00 -8.35
C LEU A 67 -4.83 2.33 -8.55
N ASP A 68 -5.37 2.04 -9.73
CA ASP A 68 -6.75 2.32 -10.11
C ASP A 68 -7.75 1.51 -9.27
N SER A 69 -7.34 0.33 -8.78
CA SER A 69 -8.14 -0.50 -7.86
C SER A 69 -7.98 -0.14 -6.38
N GLY A 70 -7.21 0.90 -6.04
CA GLY A 70 -7.15 1.43 -4.68
C GLY A 70 -6.16 0.74 -3.73
N ILE A 71 -5.11 0.07 -4.24
CA ILE A 71 -4.09 -0.61 -3.42
C ILE A 71 -3.50 0.28 -2.31
N LEU A 72 -3.33 1.58 -2.58
CA LEU A 72 -2.74 2.51 -1.63
C LEU A 72 -3.61 2.67 -0.38
N GLY A 73 -4.93 2.52 -0.49
CA GLY A 73 -5.83 2.52 0.66
C GLY A 73 -5.57 1.31 1.56
N ALA A 74 -5.39 0.12 0.98
CA ALA A 74 -5.07 -1.09 1.71
C ALA A 74 -3.69 -1.00 2.39
N LEU A 75 -2.66 -0.52 1.67
CA LEU A 75 -1.32 -0.31 2.24
C LEU A 75 -1.31 0.77 3.34
N ARG A 76 -2.16 1.79 3.24
CA ARG A 76 -2.34 2.79 4.32
C ARG A 76 -2.83 2.10 5.60
N LYS A 77 -3.86 1.24 5.52
CA LYS A 77 -4.41 0.51 6.69
C LYS A 77 -3.34 -0.32 7.40
N TRP A 78 -2.36 -0.86 6.68
CA TRP A 78 -1.24 -1.60 7.27
C TRP A 78 -0.28 -0.74 8.10
N LEU A 79 -0.21 0.55 7.77
CA LEU A 79 0.64 1.54 8.42
C LEU A 79 -0.08 2.32 9.54
N GLU A 80 -1.40 2.22 9.63
CA GLU A 80 -2.17 2.89 10.67
C GLU A 80 -1.95 2.22 12.05
N PRO A 81 -2.02 2.99 13.15
CA PRO A 81 -1.95 2.43 14.50
C PRO A 81 -3.06 1.39 14.73
N LEU A 82 -2.74 0.36 15.49
CA LEU A 82 -3.71 -0.61 16.00
C LEU A 82 -4.62 0.04 17.07
N PRO A 83 -5.75 -0.58 17.43
CA PRO A 83 -6.70 -0.04 18.43
C PRO A 83 -6.08 0.29 19.80
N ASN A 84 -5.03 -0.41 20.21
CA ASN A 84 -4.25 -0.09 21.41
C ASN A 84 -3.21 1.05 21.23
N ASN A 85 -3.27 1.80 20.12
CA ASN A 85 -2.33 2.84 19.67
C ASN A 85 -0.91 2.36 19.37
N SER A 86 -0.65 1.04 19.35
CA SER A 86 0.65 0.53 18.91
C SER A 86 0.79 0.68 17.41
N LEU A 87 1.98 1.09 16.96
CA LEU A 87 2.32 1.11 15.55
C LEU A 87 2.61 -0.32 15.07
N PRO A 88 2.40 -0.61 13.77
CA PRO A 88 2.85 -1.87 13.17
C PRO A 88 4.36 -2.07 13.35
N SER A 89 4.80 -3.33 13.24
CA SER A 89 6.20 -3.71 13.44
C SER A 89 7.15 -3.02 12.46
N ASP A 90 8.43 -2.93 12.84
CA ASP A 90 9.47 -2.34 11.99
C ASP A 90 9.60 -3.07 10.64
N GLU A 91 9.38 -4.38 10.63
CA GLU A 91 9.38 -5.23 9.44
C GLU A 91 8.25 -4.84 8.48
N VAL A 92 7.01 -4.72 8.98
CA VAL A 92 5.85 -4.32 8.18
C VAL A 92 6.07 -2.90 7.63
N LYS A 93 6.50 -1.95 8.48
CA LYS A 93 6.76 -0.57 8.05
C LYS A 93 7.80 -0.49 6.94
N LYS A 94 8.92 -1.21 7.08
CA LYS A 94 9.98 -1.26 6.06
C LYS A 94 9.46 -1.85 4.76
N GLY A 95 8.78 -2.98 4.82
CA GLY A 95 8.24 -3.66 3.63
C GLY A 95 7.27 -2.76 2.85
N ILE A 96 6.29 -2.15 3.53
CA ILE A 96 5.34 -1.25 2.87
C ILE A 96 6.04 -0.02 2.29
N ILE A 97 6.92 0.65 3.06
CA ILE A 97 7.62 1.84 2.58
C ILE A 97 8.51 1.53 1.39
N ASP A 98 9.15 0.36 1.37
CA ASP A 98 9.95 -0.09 0.24
C ASP A 98 9.11 -0.32 -1.01
N ILE A 99 8.01 -1.08 -0.90
CA ILE A 99 7.03 -1.29 -1.98
C ILE A 99 6.58 0.06 -2.56
N LEU A 100 6.22 1.03 -1.71
CA LEU A 100 5.75 2.35 -2.13
C LEU A 100 6.79 3.14 -2.96
N GLN A 101 8.09 2.87 -2.84
CA GLN A 101 9.10 3.54 -3.67
C GLN A 101 8.95 3.19 -5.15
N HIS A 102 8.39 2.01 -5.45
CA HIS A 102 8.20 1.49 -6.80
C HIS A 102 6.89 1.94 -7.46
N PHE A 103 5.98 2.53 -6.69
CA PHE A 103 4.73 3.09 -7.21
C PHE A 103 4.94 4.50 -7.76
N HIS A 104 4.18 4.80 -8.82
CA HIS A 104 4.10 6.10 -9.49
C HIS A 104 2.64 6.57 -9.50
N PRO A 105 2.07 6.92 -8.34
CA PRO A 105 0.68 7.33 -8.25
C PRO A 105 0.45 8.69 -8.91
N MET A 106 -0.74 8.91 -9.44
CA MET A 106 -1.26 10.24 -9.77
C MET A 106 -1.75 10.94 -8.50
N LYS A 107 -2.03 12.24 -8.61
CA LYS A 107 -2.52 13.09 -7.52
C LYS A 107 -3.81 12.53 -6.91
N GLU A 108 -4.73 12.05 -7.72
CA GLU A 108 -6.02 11.47 -7.32
C GLU A 108 -5.80 10.25 -6.43
N HIS A 109 -4.93 9.33 -6.84
CA HIS A 109 -4.59 8.13 -6.06
C HIS A 109 -4.07 8.48 -4.66
N LEU A 110 -3.25 9.54 -4.54
CA LEU A 110 -2.72 10.00 -3.25
C LEU A 110 -3.80 10.65 -2.37
N ILE A 111 -4.71 11.42 -2.97
CA ILE A 111 -5.80 12.10 -2.27
C ILE A 111 -6.82 11.08 -1.76
N GLU A 112 -7.32 10.21 -2.65
CA GLU A 112 -8.36 9.22 -2.35
C GLU A 112 -7.86 8.19 -1.33
N SER A 113 -6.66 7.68 -1.52
CA SER A 113 -6.08 6.73 -0.57
C SER A 113 -5.67 7.37 0.74
N GLY A 114 -5.43 8.67 0.82
CA GLY A 114 -4.94 9.34 2.03
C GLY A 114 -3.57 8.85 2.53
N ILE A 115 -2.84 8.04 1.76
CA ILE A 115 -1.59 7.41 2.20
C ILE A 115 -0.47 8.45 2.47
N GLY A 116 -0.51 9.60 1.78
CA GLY A 116 0.45 10.68 2.02
C GLY A 116 0.45 11.16 3.48
N LYS A 117 -0.70 11.15 4.16
CA LYS A 117 -0.82 11.57 5.57
C LYS A 117 -0.09 10.63 6.52
N ILE A 118 -0.22 9.30 6.33
CA ILE A 118 0.43 8.32 7.20
C ILE A 118 1.95 8.29 6.97
N ILE A 119 2.40 8.43 5.72
CA ILE A 119 3.84 8.54 5.42
C ILE A 119 4.43 9.84 6.00
N LEU A 120 3.70 10.96 5.93
CA LEU A 120 4.09 12.20 6.59
C LEU A 120 4.22 12.03 8.11
N PHE A 121 3.30 11.31 8.75
CA PHE A 121 3.40 10.97 10.17
C PHE A 121 4.71 10.24 10.49
N TYR A 122 5.04 9.18 9.75
CA TYR A 122 6.29 8.43 9.94
C TYR A 122 7.55 9.28 9.70
N SER A 123 7.50 10.19 8.72
CA SER A 123 8.61 11.11 8.42
C SER A 123 8.93 12.08 9.57
N LYS A 124 7.92 12.40 10.41
CA LYS A 124 7.98 13.37 11.51
C LYS A 124 8.15 12.70 12.88
N ASN A 125 7.63 11.48 13.08
CA ASN A 125 7.64 10.78 14.37
C ASN A 125 9.04 10.74 15.00
N PRO A 126 9.24 11.32 16.21
CA PRO A 126 10.54 11.32 16.89
C PRO A 126 10.96 9.93 17.39
N TYR A 127 10.02 9.02 17.61
CA TYR A 127 10.28 7.68 18.12
C TYR A 127 10.55 6.65 17.02
N GLU A 128 10.44 7.05 15.75
CA GLU A 128 10.66 6.15 14.63
C GLU A 128 12.15 5.88 14.38
N LYS A 129 12.47 4.66 13.93
CA LYS A 129 13.84 4.27 13.61
C LYS A 129 14.37 5.11 12.44
N LYS A 130 15.66 5.47 12.51
CA LYS A 130 16.32 6.31 11.49
C LYS A 130 16.11 5.82 10.04
N PRO A 131 16.23 4.50 9.72
CA PRO A 131 16.03 4.03 8.34
C PRO A 131 14.61 4.28 7.83
N ILE A 132 13.59 3.91 8.61
CA ILE A 132 12.17 4.08 8.29
C ILE A 132 11.86 5.57 8.12
N LYS A 133 12.29 6.40 9.08
CA LYS A 133 12.09 7.86 9.02
C LYS A 133 12.72 8.50 7.79
N ARG A 134 13.91 8.05 7.38
CA ARG A 134 14.60 8.55 6.18
C ARG A 134 13.86 8.17 4.90
N ALA A 135 13.47 6.91 4.76
CA ALA A 135 12.72 6.44 3.60
C ALA A 135 11.35 7.13 3.48
N ALA A 136 10.63 7.29 4.60
CA ALA A 136 9.38 8.05 4.63
C ALA A 136 9.56 9.50 4.19
N LYS A 137 10.65 10.18 4.60
CA LYS A 137 10.95 11.55 4.14
C LYS A 137 11.17 11.62 2.64
N GLN A 138 11.86 10.65 2.06
CA GLN A 138 12.11 10.60 0.61
C GLN A 138 10.79 10.42 -0.16
N LEU A 139 9.91 9.52 0.30
CA LEU A 139 8.57 9.37 -0.27
C LEU A 139 7.74 10.65 -0.19
N VAL A 140 7.76 11.34 0.97
CA VAL A 140 7.05 12.62 1.11
C VAL A 140 7.53 13.64 0.08
N LEU A 141 8.84 13.79 -0.12
CA LEU A 141 9.38 14.72 -1.11
C LEU A 141 8.92 14.35 -2.52
N LYS A 142 9.04 13.07 -2.90
CA LYS A 142 8.59 12.55 -4.20
C LYS A 142 7.11 12.85 -4.45
N TRP A 143 6.25 12.65 -3.45
CA TRP A 143 4.80 12.80 -3.63
C TRP A 143 4.29 14.23 -3.47
N ILE A 144 5.06 15.12 -2.83
CA ILE A 144 4.76 16.55 -2.85
C ILE A 144 4.88 17.09 -4.29
N GLU A 145 5.86 16.62 -5.05
CA GLU A 145 6.03 16.99 -6.46
C GLU A 145 4.80 16.56 -7.28
N VAL A 146 4.39 15.29 -7.16
CA VAL A 146 3.17 14.75 -7.80
C VAL A 146 1.92 15.55 -7.41
N ALA A 147 1.76 15.89 -6.13
CA ALA A 147 0.59 16.63 -5.66
C ALA A 147 0.59 18.11 -6.12
N ALA A 148 1.75 18.66 -6.49
CA ALA A 148 1.91 20.03 -6.95
C ALA A 148 1.78 20.18 -8.48
N GLU A 149 1.72 19.08 -9.22
CA GLU A 149 1.40 19.08 -10.65
C GLU A 149 0.02 19.75 -10.85
N ARG A 150 -0.03 20.72 -11.77
CA ARG A 150 -1.23 21.49 -12.06
C ARG A 150 -2.15 20.68 -12.95
N ASP A 151 -3.44 20.81 -12.70
CA ASP A 151 -4.49 20.28 -13.56
C ASP A 151 -4.56 21.24 -14.78
N ASP A 152 -3.68 21.05 -15.76
CA ASP A 152 -3.65 21.83 -17.01
C ASP A 152 -4.84 21.50 -17.93
#